data_AF-A0A840PJM6-F1
#
_entry.id   AF-A0A840PJM6-F1
#
_cell.length_a   1.000
_cell.length_b   1.000
_cell.length_c   1.000
_cell.angle_alpha   90.00
_cell.angle_beta   90.00
_cell.angle_gamma   90.00
#
_symmetry.space_group_name_H-M   'P 1'
#
loop_
_entity.id
_entity.type
_entity.pdbx_description
1 polymer ?
#
loop_
_entity_poly.entity_id
_entity_poly.type
_entity_poly.pdbx_seq_one_letter_code
_entity_poly.pdbx_strand_id
1 'polypeptide(L)'
;MATYHTARAPAQAPARLAPDGTATVQSATSDMGPGTYTSMTQVAADALGLPVSRVRFQLGDSTMPPAPPHGGSMTMASVGSAVAGTCARLRQQAVRLAIEDPGSPLHGAAADDIVVENGRLHLHGDPGRGETYQQLLARTGRPHLEARGGYTPGQETERFSTHAYGAVFAQVAVDERLGLIRVRRVLGVYDAGRVINPKLAESQAIGGLVGGIGMALLEHTVTDPRDGRIVNANLADYLVPTNADVPDVAAV
;
A
#
# COMPACT_ATOMS: atom_id res chain seq x y z
N MET A 1 -22.08 -10.87 -6.98
CA MET A 1 -21.20 -9.70 -7.18
C MET A 1 -20.89 -9.14 -5.80
N ALA A 2 -19.61 -9.09 -5.43
CA ALA A 2 -19.15 -8.51 -4.17
C ALA A 2 -18.87 -7.02 -4.38
N THR A 3 -19.19 -6.21 -3.38
CA THR A 3 -18.88 -4.78 -3.33
C THR A 3 -18.32 -4.44 -1.95
N TYR A 4 -17.32 -3.58 -1.90
CA TYR A 4 -16.70 -3.13 -0.66
C TYR A 4 -16.51 -1.62 -0.68
N HIS A 5 -17.04 -0.92 0.32
CA HIS A 5 -16.92 0.53 0.42
C HIS A 5 -15.47 0.93 0.72
N THR A 6 -14.90 1.82 -0.10
CA THR A 6 -13.51 2.25 0.05
C THR A 6 -13.39 3.34 1.11
N ALA A 7 -13.19 2.91 2.36
CA ALA A 7 -12.94 3.81 3.48
C ALA A 7 -11.61 4.58 3.30
N ARG A 8 -11.61 5.82 3.77
CA ARG A 8 -10.46 6.73 3.73
C ARG A 8 -10.49 7.57 5.00
N ALA A 9 -9.33 7.83 5.59
CA ALA A 9 -9.22 8.69 6.76
C ALA A 9 -7.96 9.55 6.71
N PRO A 10 -7.88 10.58 7.58
CA PRO A 10 -6.67 11.38 7.69
C PRO A 10 -5.46 10.53 8.07
N ALA A 11 -4.32 10.79 7.43
CA ALA A 11 -3.05 10.13 7.71
C ALA A 11 -1.88 11.11 7.56
N GLN A 12 -0.81 10.92 8.32
CA GLN A 12 0.43 11.69 8.18
C GLN A 12 1.59 10.79 7.77
N ALA A 13 2.43 11.31 6.88
CA ALA A 13 3.61 10.64 6.37
C ALA A 13 4.67 11.67 5.95
N PRO A 14 5.37 12.34 6.88
CA PRO A 14 6.50 13.20 6.56
C PRO A 14 7.62 12.39 5.89
N ALA A 15 8.34 13.06 4.99
CA ALA A 15 9.44 12.49 4.25
C ALA A 15 10.67 13.38 4.36
N ARG A 16 11.84 12.74 4.45
CA ARG A 16 13.15 13.38 4.49
C ARG A 16 14.05 12.76 3.44
N LEU A 17 14.70 13.60 2.64
CA LEU A 17 15.74 13.22 1.68
C LEU A 17 17.10 13.63 2.23
N ALA A 18 17.96 12.65 2.50
CA ALA A 18 19.28 12.80 3.06
C ALA A 18 20.34 13.17 2.00
N PRO A 19 21.49 13.74 2.40
CA PRO A 19 22.53 14.20 1.48
C PRO A 19 23.25 13.05 0.75
N ASP A 20 23.10 11.81 1.23
CA ASP A 20 23.60 10.60 0.56
C ASP A 20 22.65 10.09 -0.55
N GLY A 21 21.52 10.78 -0.76
CA GLY A 21 20.50 10.45 -1.77
C GLY A 21 19.56 9.34 -1.33
N THR A 22 19.50 9.03 -0.03
CA THR A 22 18.47 8.14 0.53
C THR A 22 17.28 8.95 1.05
N ALA A 23 16.09 8.34 1.03
CA ALA A 23 14.88 8.93 1.57
C ALA A 23 14.30 8.08 2.71
N THR A 24 13.82 8.74 3.75
CA THR A 24 13.06 8.11 4.83
C THR A 24 11.66 8.71 4.88
N VAL A 25 10.66 7.86 5.01
CA VAL A 25 9.25 8.23 5.20
C VAL A 25 8.73 7.51 6.43
N GLN A 26 7.98 8.21 7.29
CA GLN A 26 7.55 7.67 8.58
C GLN A 26 6.04 7.81 8.78
N SER A 27 5.38 6.79 9.32
CA SER A 27 3.97 6.86 9.71
C SER A 27 3.67 5.82 10.78
N ALA A 28 2.90 6.16 11.81
CA ALA A 28 2.52 5.26 12.90
C ALA A 28 1.54 4.13 12.48
N THR A 29 1.38 3.90 11.17
CA THR A 29 0.64 2.74 10.66
C THR A 29 1.30 1.43 11.08
N SER A 30 0.65 0.31 10.79
CA SER A 30 1.18 -1.02 11.08
C SER A 30 1.30 -1.86 9.80
N ASP A 31 2.01 -2.97 9.88
CA ASP A 31 1.97 -4.03 8.89
C ASP A 31 1.67 -5.35 9.60
N MET A 32 0.49 -5.90 9.32
CA MET A 32 0.03 -7.17 9.89
C MET A 32 0.05 -8.32 8.86
N GLY A 33 0.79 -8.15 7.76
CA GLY A 33 0.87 -9.10 6.66
C GLY A 33 0.45 -8.62 5.26
N PRO A 34 -0.29 -7.52 5.03
CA PRO A 34 -0.63 -7.11 3.66
C PRO A 34 0.56 -6.51 2.89
N GLY A 35 1.68 -6.24 3.57
CA GLY A 35 2.90 -5.72 2.93
C GLY A 35 2.90 -4.19 2.81
N THR A 36 2.43 -3.50 3.85
CA THR A 36 2.51 -2.04 4.00
C THR A 36 3.94 -1.53 3.81
N TYR A 37 4.95 -2.19 4.43
CA TYR A 37 6.35 -1.78 4.29
C TYR A 37 6.77 -1.67 2.82
N THR A 38 6.51 -2.73 2.06
CA THR A 38 6.90 -2.84 0.66
C THR A 38 6.13 -1.84 -0.19
N SER A 39 4.81 -1.79 -0.06
CA SER A 39 3.97 -0.95 -0.92
C SER A 39 4.21 0.54 -0.68
N MET A 40 4.37 0.98 0.58
CA MET A 40 4.68 2.37 0.89
C MET A 40 6.08 2.77 0.41
N THR A 41 7.05 1.86 0.50
CA THR A 41 8.40 2.09 -0.05
C THR A 41 8.36 2.27 -1.57
N GLN A 42 7.56 1.45 -2.28
CA GLN A 42 7.36 1.58 -3.73
C GLN A 42 6.68 2.90 -4.11
N VAL A 43 5.63 3.30 -3.39
CA VAL A 43 4.94 4.59 -3.62
C VAL A 43 5.88 5.77 -3.41
N ALA A 44 6.68 5.75 -2.34
CA ALA A 44 7.66 6.79 -2.05
C ALA A 44 8.77 6.84 -3.11
N ALA A 45 9.27 5.68 -3.55
CA ALA A 45 10.29 5.56 -4.59
C ALA A 45 9.82 6.15 -5.93
N ASP A 46 8.61 5.78 -6.37
CA ASP A 46 7.98 6.31 -7.59
C ASP A 46 7.78 7.83 -7.50
N ALA A 47 7.21 8.31 -6.39
CA ALA A 47 6.95 9.74 -6.19
C ALA A 47 8.24 10.59 -6.10
N LEU A 48 9.34 10.04 -5.58
CA LEU A 48 10.64 10.73 -5.50
C LEU A 48 11.52 10.53 -6.75
N GLY A 49 11.18 9.58 -7.63
CA GLY A 49 12.06 9.17 -8.73
C GLY A 49 13.35 8.51 -8.22
N LEU A 50 13.30 7.79 -7.09
CA LEU A 50 14.44 7.07 -6.50
C LEU A 50 14.33 5.56 -6.77
N PRO A 51 15.46 4.83 -6.86
CA PRO A 51 15.39 3.38 -6.81
C PRO A 51 14.89 2.93 -5.43
N VAL A 52 14.09 1.86 -5.39
CA VAL A 52 13.43 1.39 -4.14
C VAL A 52 14.43 1.10 -3.01
N SER A 53 15.66 0.68 -3.34
CA SER A 53 16.74 0.41 -2.39
C SER A 53 17.28 1.65 -1.67
N ARG A 54 16.97 2.85 -2.18
CA ARG A 54 17.33 4.14 -1.57
C ARG A 54 16.21 4.71 -0.71
N VAL A 55 15.10 4.00 -0.56
CA VAL A 55 13.95 4.46 0.21
C VAL A 55 13.71 3.55 1.41
N ARG A 56 13.45 4.14 2.57
CA ARG A 56 13.07 3.44 3.79
C ARG A 56 11.74 3.96 4.30
N PHE A 57 10.73 3.10 4.33
CA PHE A 57 9.50 3.36 5.06
C PHE A 57 9.61 2.83 6.48
N GLN A 58 9.25 3.65 7.48
CA GLN A 58 9.24 3.29 8.90
C GLN A 58 7.81 3.35 9.43
N LEU A 59 7.45 2.35 10.21
CA LEU A 59 6.11 2.19 10.78
C LEU A 59 6.13 1.47 12.13
N GLY A 60 4.99 1.45 12.83
CA GLY A 60 4.80 0.63 14.03
C GLY A 60 5.34 1.22 15.33
N ASP A 61 5.47 2.54 15.43
CA ASP A 61 5.93 3.25 16.63
C ASP A 61 4.97 4.39 16.97
N SER A 62 4.51 4.47 18.22
CA SER A 62 3.55 5.49 18.68
C SER A 62 4.13 6.90 18.74
N THR A 63 5.45 7.04 18.67
CA THR A 63 6.14 8.33 18.55
C THR A 63 6.17 8.85 17.11
N MET A 64 5.78 8.02 16.13
CA MET A 64 5.69 8.42 14.73
C MET A 64 4.40 9.20 14.43
N PRO A 65 4.35 9.93 13.30
CA PRO A 65 3.19 10.70 12.88
C PRO A 65 1.92 9.86 12.76
N PRO A 66 0.75 10.36 13.18
CA PRO A 66 -0.47 9.57 13.31
C PRO A 66 -0.96 9.01 11.98
N ALA A 67 -1.51 7.81 12.05
CA ALA A 67 -2.15 7.08 10.96
C ALA A 67 -3.49 6.49 11.46
N PRO A 68 -4.44 6.19 10.56
CA PRO A 68 -5.66 5.51 10.95
C PRO A 68 -5.37 4.05 11.38
N PRO A 69 -6.34 3.39 12.04
CA PRO A 69 -6.22 1.98 12.37
C PRO A 69 -6.03 1.14 11.10
N HIS A 70 -5.29 0.04 11.23
CA HIS A 70 -5.13 -0.92 10.16
C HIS A 70 -6.34 -1.85 10.12
N GLY A 71 -7.33 -1.45 9.34
CA GLY A 71 -8.59 -2.18 9.14
C GLY A 71 -9.36 -1.51 8.01
N GLY A 72 -10.56 -2.00 7.69
CA GLY A 72 -11.44 -1.35 6.70
C GLY A 72 -10.85 -1.21 5.30
N SER A 73 -9.78 -1.96 4.98
CA SER A 73 -9.01 -1.86 3.72
C SER A 73 -8.61 -0.44 3.31
N MET A 74 -8.38 0.45 4.29
CA MET A 74 -8.18 1.89 4.05
C MET A 74 -6.72 2.36 4.12
N THR A 75 -5.79 1.51 4.55
CA THR A 75 -4.38 1.87 4.76
C THR A 75 -3.73 2.44 3.50
N MET A 76 -3.86 1.78 2.34
CA MET A 76 -3.28 2.26 1.09
C MET A 76 -3.95 3.55 0.59
N ALA A 77 -5.27 3.65 0.70
CA ALA A 77 -6.00 4.84 0.27
C ALA A 77 -5.72 6.07 1.16
N SER A 78 -5.32 5.85 2.42
CA SER A 78 -5.05 6.91 3.39
C SER A 78 -3.56 7.23 3.50
N VAL A 79 -2.77 6.26 3.98
CA VAL A 79 -1.33 6.41 4.20
C VAL A 79 -0.58 6.43 2.88
N GLY A 80 -0.98 5.61 1.89
CA GLY A 80 -0.36 5.62 0.56
C GLY A 80 -0.53 6.96 -0.14
N SER A 81 -1.72 7.57 -0.03
CA SER A 81 -1.97 8.93 -0.52
C SER A 81 -1.13 9.98 0.20
N ALA A 82 -0.97 9.87 1.53
CA ALA A 82 -0.10 10.75 2.30
C ALA A 82 1.36 10.63 1.85
N VAL A 83 1.86 9.40 1.67
CA VAL A 83 3.22 9.12 1.20
C VAL A 83 3.44 9.72 -0.20
N ALA A 84 2.54 9.44 -1.14
CA ALA A 84 2.62 9.96 -2.51
C ALA A 84 2.65 11.50 -2.52
N GLY A 85 1.72 12.13 -1.81
CA GLY A 85 1.60 13.60 -1.77
C GLY A 85 2.78 14.29 -1.07
N THR A 86 3.32 13.71 0.01
CA THR A 86 4.51 14.25 0.67
C THR A 86 5.75 14.11 -0.20
N CYS A 87 5.96 12.93 -0.79
CA CYS A 87 7.11 12.66 -1.64
C CYS A 87 7.10 13.50 -2.92
N ALA A 88 5.93 13.69 -3.55
CA ALA A 88 5.79 14.57 -4.70
C ALA A 88 6.15 16.03 -4.37
N ARG A 89 5.73 16.54 -3.21
CA ARG A 89 6.14 17.89 -2.75
C ARG A 89 7.62 17.99 -2.47
N LEU A 90 8.24 16.94 -1.92
CA LEU A 90 9.69 16.91 -1.70
C LEU A 90 10.46 16.92 -3.03
N ARG A 91 9.98 16.19 -4.04
CA ARG A 91 10.50 16.24 -5.41
C ARG A 91 10.36 17.64 -6.01
N GLN A 92 9.20 18.26 -5.87
CA GLN A 92 8.95 19.64 -6.36
C GLN A 92 9.88 20.66 -5.67
N GLN A 93 10.14 20.52 -4.37
CA GLN A 93 11.12 21.37 -3.66
C GLN A 93 12.52 21.22 -4.23
N ALA A 94 12.95 20.00 -4.56
CA ALA A 94 14.25 19.76 -5.17
C ALA A 94 14.33 20.33 -6.60
N VAL A 95 13.28 20.14 -7.42
CA VAL A 95 13.18 20.74 -8.76
C VAL A 95 13.28 22.26 -8.68
N ARG A 96 12.50 22.87 -7.79
CA ARG A 96 12.52 24.32 -7.56
C ARG A 96 13.90 24.80 -7.14
N LEU A 97 14.54 24.10 -6.21
CA LEU A 97 15.88 24.44 -5.76
C LEU A 97 16.90 24.36 -6.91
N ALA A 98 16.80 23.35 -7.78
CA ALA A 98 17.70 23.20 -8.92
C ALA A 98 17.51 24.32 -9.96
N ILE A 99 16.27 24.68 -10.31
CA ILE A 99 16.03 25.73 -11.32
C ILE A 99 16.37 27.14 -10.82
N GLU A 100 16.23 27.39 -9.51
CA GLU A 100 16.53 28.69 -8.88
C GLU A 100 18.04 28.86 -8.57
N ASP A 101 18.81 27.78 -8.45
CA ASP A 101 20.23 27.79 -8.10
C ASP A 101 21.13 28.10 -9.33
N PRO A 102 21.86 29.23 -9.37
CA PRO A 102 22.76 29.58 -10.48
C PRO A 102 23.89 28.56 -10.72
N GLY A 103 24.25 27.75 -9.71
CA GLY A 103 25.24 26.69 -9.83
C GLY A 103 24.70 25.36 -10.38
N SER A 104 23.39 25.27 -10.62
CA SER A 104 22.75 24.07 -11.16
C SER A 104 22.86 24.00 -12.69
N PRO A 105 23.10 22.81 -13.28
CA PRO A 105 22.89 22.57 -14.70
C PRO A 105 21.45 22.87 -15.16
N LEU A 106 20.48 22.87 -14.25
CA LEU A 106 19.07 23.11 -14.50
C LEU A 106 18.65 24.56 -14.28
N HIS A 107 19.58 25.46 -13.97
CA HIS A 107 19.26 26.87 -13.74
C HIS A 107 18.47 27.47 -14.91
N GLY A 108 17.36 28.14 -14.58
CA GLY A 108 16.48 28.79 -15.55
C GLY A 108 15.66 27.85 -16.45
N ALA A 109 15.72 26.53 -16.25
CA ALA A 109 14.82 25.60 -16.93
C ALA A 109 13.37 25.74 -16.40
N ALA A 110 12.38 25.43 -17.23
CA ALA A 110 11.00 25.34 -16.77
C ALA A 110 10.82 24.09 -15.89
N ALA A 111 10.07 24.21 -14.79
CA ALA A 111 9.85 23.11 -13.86
C ALA A 111 9.20 21.88 -14.54
N ASP A 112 8.30 22.12 -15.51
CA ASP A 112 7.60 21.07 -16.25
C ASP A 112 8.52 20.32 -17.23
N ASP A 113 9.69 20.90 -17.58
CA ASP A 113 10.69 20.24 -18.41
C ASP A 113 11.65 19.36 -17.57
N ILE A 114 11.50 19.30 -16.24
CA ILE A 114 12.39 18.51 -15.37
C ILE A 114 11.83 17.12 -15.13
N VAL A 115 12.60 16.11 -15.54
CA VAL A 115 12.35 14.70 -15.26
C VAL A 115 13.22 14.26 -14.08
N VAL A 116 12.65 13.43 -13.20
CA VAL A 116 13.39 12.87 -12.05
C VAL A 116 13.34 11.36 -12.10
N GLU A 117 14.48 10.74 -12.35
CA GLU A 117 14.62 9.29 -12.48
C GLU A 117 15.94 8.82 -11.86
N ASN A 118 15.94 7.65 -11.21
CA ASN A 118 17.11 7.06 -10.57
C ASN A 118 17.88 8.02 -9.63
N GLY A 119 17.18 8.94 -8.96
CA GLY A 119 17.73 9.94 -8.06
C GLY A 119 18.39 11.14 -8.74
N ARG A 120 18.16 11.32 -10.05
CA ARG A 120 18.72 12.39 -10.86
C ARG A 120 17.62 13.26 -11.46
N LEU A 121 17.70 14.56 -11.23
CA LEU A 121 16.92 15.59 -11.91
C LEU A 121 17.64 15.95 -13.21
N HIS A 122 16.94 15.94 -14.34
CA HIS A 122 17.51 16.27 -15.64
C HIS A 122 16.47 16.90 -16.58
N LEU A 123 16.92 17.60 -17.61
CA LEU A 123 16.03 18.20 -18.59
C LEU A 123 15.43 17.14 -19.51
N HIS A 124 14.14 17.25 -19.80
CA HIS A 124 13.46 16.42 -20.78
C HIS A 124 14.13 16.57 -22.15
N GLY A 125 14.48 15.44 -22.78
CA GLY A 125 15.21 15.42 -24.06
C GLY A 125 16.72 15.64 -23.97
N ASP A 126 17.27 16.01 -22.80
CA ASP A 126 18.72 16.10 -22.56
C ASP A 126 19.10 15.54 -21.18
N PRO A 127 19.20 14.20 -21.04
CA PRO A 127 19.62 13.55 -19.78
C PRO A 127 21.03 13.93 -19.30
N GLY A 128 21.88 14.45 -20.19
CA GLY A 128 23.22 14.95 -19.86
C GLY A 128 23.16 16.21 -19.01
N ARG A 129 22.20 17.09 -19.30
CA ARG A 129 21.92 18.30 -18.52
C ARG A 129 21.10 17.98 -17.27
N GLY A 130 21.78 17.74 -16.16
CA GLY A 130 21.14 17.47 -14.89
C GLY A 130 22.10 17.21 -13.74
N GLU A 131 21.54 16.86 -12.59
CA GLU A 131 22.26 16.57 -11.37
C GLU A 131 21.52 15.60 -10.47
N THR A 132 22.26 14.91 -9.62
CA THR A 132 21.67 14.04 -8.58
C THR A 132 21.18 14.84 -7.39
N TYR A 133 20.28 14.25 -6.61
CA TYR A 133 19.91 14.82 -5.31
C TYR A 133 21.14 15.09 -4.43
N GLN A 134 22.14 14.20 -4.42
CA GLN A 134 23.37 14.40 -3.66
C GLN A 134 24.14 15.65 -4.09
N GLN A 135 24.31 15.83 -5.41
CA GLN A 135 25.00 17.00 -5.97
C GLN A 135 24.29 18.30 -5.61
N LEU A 136 22.96 18.32 -5.75
CA LEU A 136 22.13 19.48 -5.40
C LEU A 136 22.26 19.84 -3.92
N LEU A 137 22.16 18.87 -3.01
CA LEU A 137 22.23 19.12 -1.57
C LEU A 137 23.63 19.49 -1.10
N ALA A 138 24.67 18.83 -1.63
CA ALA A 138 26.05 19.17 -1.33
C ALA A 138 26.38 20.60 -1.77
N ARG A 139 25.99 20.98 -3.00
CA ARG A 139 26.26 22.32 -3.55
C ARG A 139 25.52 23.42 -2.79
N THR A 140 24.27 23.18 -2.43
CA THR A 140 23.44 24.16 -1.69
C THR A 140 23.70 24.15 -0.18
N GLY A 141 24.63 23.33 0.31
CA GLY A 141 24.97 23.21 1.74
C GLY A 141 23.82 22.69 2.60
N ARG A 142 22.86 21.98 2.02
CA ARG A 142 21.66 21.51 2.72
C ARG A 142 21.90 20.15 3.37
N PRO A 143 21.68 20.01 4.68
CA PRO A 143 21.85 18.72 5.37
C PRO A 143 20.73 17.72 5.06
N HIS A 144 19.65 18.14 4.40
CA HIS A 144 18.55 17.35 3.87
C HIS A 144 17.49 18.26 3.22
N LEU A 145 16.51 17.65 2.53
CA LEU A 145 15.19 18.25 2.31
C LEU A 145 14.16 17.53 3.19
N GLU A 146 13.15 18.25 3.64
CA GLU A 146 12.04 17.70 4.42
C GLU A 146 10.71 18.26 3.91
N ALA A 147 9.73 17.38 3.81
CA ALA A 147 8.35 17.76 3.62
C ALA A 147 7.51 17.14 4.74
N ARG A 148 6.81 17.99 5.49
CA ARG A 148 5.73 17.56 6.37
C ARG A 148 4.49 17.37 5.53
N GLY A 149 3.78 16.27 5.72
CA GLY A 149 2.62 15.99 4.91
C GLY A 149 1.71 14.93 5.43
N GLY A 150 0.50 15.00 4.90
CA GLY A 150 -0.55 14.09 5.19
C GLY A 150 -1.57 14.10 4.07
N TYR A 151 -2.56 13.25 4.25
CA TYR A 151 -3.74 13.16 3.42
C TYR A 151 -4.95 13.36 4.32
N THR A 152 -5.92 14.12 3.84
CA THR A 152 -7.25 14.25 4.44
C THR A 152 -8.25 14.03 3.31
N PRO A 153 -9.22 13.11 3.45
CA PRO A 153 -10.28 12.95 2.45
C PRO A 153 -11.01 14.27 2.20
N GLY A 154 -11.20 14.67 0.95
CA GLY A 154 -11.87 15.91 0.59
C GLY A 154 -13.37 15.74 0.34
N GLN A 155 -14.00 16.81 -0.16
CA GLN A 155 -15.44 16.83 -0.50
C GLN A 155 -15.83 15.85 -1.61
N GLU A 156 -14.88 15.33 -2.38
CA GLU A 156 -15.15 14.29 -3.37
C GLU A 156 -15.76 13.03 -2.74
N THR A 157 -15.49 12.77 -1.46
CA THR A 157 -16.08 11.66 -0.71
C THR A 157 -17.58 11.81 -0.48
N GLU A 158 -18.10 13.05 -0.50
CA GLU A 158 -19.54 13.35 -0.39
C GLU A 158 -20.23 13.33 -1.76
N ARG A 159 -19.47 13.56 -2.83
CA ARG A 159 -19.98 13.67 -4.21
C ARG A 159 -19.98 12.35 -4.97
N PHE A 160 -19.05 11.46 -4.64
CA PHE A 160 -18.86 10.19 -5.35
C PHE A 160 -18.87 8.99 -4.41
N SER A 161 -19.52 7.93 -4.88
CA SER A 161 -19.55 6.63 -4.21
C SER A 161 -18.39 5.77 -4.74
N THR A 162 -17.35 5.57 -3.94
CA THR A 162 -16.15 4.80 -4.34
C THR A 162 -16.15 3.42 -3.68
N HIS A 163 -16.10 2.37 -4.50
CA HIS A 163 -16.13 0.99 -4.07
C HIS A 163 -15.08 0.16 -4.81
N ALA A 164 -14.60 -0.89 -4.16
CA ALA A 164 -13.98 -2.01 -4.84
C ALA A 164 -15.05 -3.05 -5.19
N TYR A 165 -14.86 -3.74 -6.31
CA TYR A 165 -15.79 -4.75 -6.81
C TYR A 165 -15.11 -6.09 -6.98
N GLY A 166 -15.90 -7.17 -6.89
CA GLY A 166 -15.39 -8.51 -7.15
C GLY A 166 -16.44 -9.46 -7.70
N ALA A 167 -15.99 -10.42 -8.51
CA ALA A 167 -16.75 -11.58 -8.92
C ALA A 167 -15.99 -12.84 -8.50
N VAL A 168 -16.64 -13.70 -7.72
CA VAL A 168 -16.06 -14.95 -7.22
C VAL A 168 -16.83 -16.12 -7.80
N PHE A 169 -16.11 -17.06 -8.39
CA PHE A 169 -16.64 -18.29 -8.98
C PHE A 169 -16.04 -19.47 -8.21
N ALA A 170 -16.90 -20.38 -7.75
CA ALA A 170 -16.48 -21.57 -7.02
C ALA A 170 -17.03 -22.82 -7.70
N GLN A 171 -16.15 -23.79 -7.93
CA GLN A 171 -16.51 -25.15 -8.29
C GLN A 171 -16.33 -26.04 -7.07
N VAL A 172 -17.40 -26.75 -6.70
CA VAL A 172 -17.41 -27.68 -5.56
C VAL A 172 -17.88 -29.06 -6.02
N ALA A 173 -17.39 -30.09 -5.33
CA ALA A 173 -17.93 -31.44 -5.43
C ALA A 173 -18.62 -31.79 -4.12
N VAL A 174 -19.79 -32.44 -4.22
CA VAL A 174 -20.56 -32.91 -3.08
C VAL A 174 -20.65 -34.42 -3.16
N ASP A 175 -20.27 -35.09 -2.08
CA ASP A 175 -20.55 -36.51 -1.91
C ASP A 175 -22.03 -36.70 -1.56
N GLU A 176 -22.80 -37.34 -2.44
CA GLU A 176 -24.24 -37.51 -2.28
C GLU A 176 -24.62 -38.34 -1.05
N ARG A 177 -23.76 -39.29 -0.65
CA ARG A 177 -24.05 -40.21 0.46
C ARG A 177 -23.69 -39.62 1.81
N LEU A 178 -22.57 -38.87 1.86
CA LEU A 178 -22.02 -38.33 3.11
C LEU A 178 -22.33 -36.85 3.32
N GLY A 179 -22.81 -36.15 2.28
CA GLY A 179 -23.02 -34.70 2.31
C GLY A 179 -21.72 -33.89 2.39
N LEU A 180 -20.55 -34.51 2.17
CA LEU A 180 -19.26 -33.85 2.27
C LEU A 180 -19.01 -32.95 1.07
N ILE A 181 -18.66 -31.70 1.34
CA ILE A 181 -18.33 -30.70 0.31
C ILE A 181 -16.82 -30.57 0.20
N ARG A 182 -16.29 -30.60 -1.03
CA ARG A 182 -14.89 -30.32 -1.33
C ARG A 182 -14.77 -29.25 -2.40
N VAL A 183 -14.01 -28.20 -2.09
CA VAL A 183 -13.66 -27.17 -3.07
C VAL A 183 -12.73 -27.77 -4.11
N ARG A 184 -13.05 -27.57 -5.39
CA ARG A 184 -12.22 -28.02 -6.52
C ARG A 184 -11.42 -26.88 -7.11
N ARG A 185 -12.08 -25.72 -7.27
CA ARG A 185 -11.48 -24.52 -7.84
C ARG A 185 -12.20 -23.28 -7.37
N VAL A 186 -11.46 -22.21 -7.11
CA VAL A 186 -12.01 -20.87 -6.87
C VAL A 186 -11.26 -19.86 -7.73
N LEU A 187 -12.03 -18.99 -8.41
CA LEU A 187 -11.50 -17.86 -9.15
C LEU A 187 -12.14 -16.59 -8.61
N GLY A 188 -11.32 -15.67 -8.09
CA GLY A 188 -11.71 -14.29 -7.83
C GLY A 188 -11.25 -13.36 -8.94
N VAL A 189 -12.11 -12.43 -9.34
CA VAL A 189 -11.81 -11.33 -10.27
C VAL A 189 -12.15 -10.04 -9.55
N TYR A 190 -11.18 -9.13 -9.38
CA TYR A 190 -11.34 -7.94 -8.55
C TYR A 190 -11.02 -6.65 -9.29
N ASP A 191 -11.85 -5.64 -9.07
CA ASP A 191 -11.51 -4.25 -9.34
C ASP A 191 -11.23 -3.56 -8.00
N ALA A 192 -9.94 -3.38 -7.71
CA ALA A 192 -9.45 -2.69 -6.52
C ALA A 192 -8.86 -1.30 -6.85
N GLY A 193 -9.11 -0.78 -8.06
CA GLY A 193 -8.46 0.42 -8.55
C GLY A 193 -6.97 0.23 -8.85
N ARG A 194 -6.13 1.21 -8.50
CA ARG A 194 -4.69 1.15 -8.81
C ARG A 194 -3.97 0.15 -7.89
N VAL A 195 -3.53 -0.96 -8.46
CA VAL A 195 -2.69 -1.95 -7.79
C VAL A 195 -1.23 -1.46 -7.74
N ILE A 196 -0.70 -1.31 -6.52
CA ILE A 196 0.71 -0.90 -6.32
C ILE A 196 1.66 -2.07 -6.50
N ASN A 197 1.31 -3.21 -5.90
CA ASN A 197 2.12 -4.42 -5.96
C ASN A 197 1.22 -5.61 -6.35
N PRO A 198 1.27 -6.08 -7.60
CA PRO A 198 0.42 -7.16 -8.08
C PRO A 198 0.52 -8.43 -7.24
N LYS A 199 1.73 -8.80 -6.84
CA LYS A 199 1.98 -10.00 -6.04
C LYS A 199 1.32 -9.90 -4.65
N LEU A 200 1.44 -8.75 -3.98
CA LEU A 200 0.83 -8.57 -2.66
C LEU A 200 -0.70 -8.48 -2.75
N ALA A 201 -1.22 -7.82 -3.77
CA ALA A 201 -2.66 -7.74 -4.03
C ALA A 201 -3.26 -9.13 -4.30
N GLU A 202 -2.61 -9.93 -5.14
CA GLU A 202 -2.99 -11.31 -5.43
C GLU A 202 -2.95 -12.16 -4.15
N SER A 203 -1.88 -12.07 -3.34
CA SER A 203 -1.79 -12.76 -2.06
C SER A 203 -2.93 -12.38 -1.09
N GLN A 204 -3.31 -11.10 -1.02
CA GLN A 204 -4.45 -10.65 -0.20
C GLN A 204 -5.78 -11.20 -0.72
N ALA A 205 -5.99 -11.18 -2.04
CA ALA A 205 -7.20 -11.71 -2.65
C ALA A 205 -7.34 -13.22 -2.41
N ILE A 206 -6.26 -14.00 -2.62
CA ILE A 206 -6.23 -15.43 -2.31
C ILE A 206 -6.49 -15.68 -0.83
N GLY A 207 -5.86 -14.93 0.08
CA GLY A 207 -6.11 -15.02 1.52
C GLY A 207 -7.59 -14.78 1.88
N GLY A 208 -8.21 -13.79 1.25
CA GLY A 208 -9.65 -13.51 1.39
C GLY A 208 -10.54 -14.65 0.88
N LEU A 209 -10.19 -15.25 -0.26
CA LEU A 209 -10.88 -16.43 -0.80
C LEU A 209 -10.76 -17.64 0.13
N VAL A 210 -9.57 -17.90 0.69
CA VAL A 210 -9.34 -18.97 1.68
C VAL A 210 -10.18 -18.74 2.93
N GLY A 211 -10.19 -17.52 3.47
CA GLY A 211 -11.07 -17.15 4.59
C GLY A 211 -12.55 -17.35 4.26
N GLY A 212 -12.96 -17.02 3.02
CA GLY A 212 -14.31 -17.29 2.52
C GLY A 212 -14.67 -18.78 2.51
N ILE A 213 -13.73 -19.65 2.14
CA ILE A 213 -13.90 -21.12 2.20
C ILE A 213 -14.09 -21.57 3.65
N GLY A 214 -13.26 -21.05 4.57
CA GLY A 214 -13.37 -21.32 6.01
C GLY A 214 -14.75 -20.97 6.54
N MET A 215 -15.18 -19.72 6.35
CA MET A 215 -16.51 -19.24 6.76
C MET A 215 -17.66 -20.06 6.18
N ALA A 216 -17.53 -20.52 4.93
CA ALA A 216 -18.62 -21.24 4.26
C ALA A 216 -18.74 -22.71 4.70
N LEU A 217 -17.63 -23.37 5.01
CA LEU A 217 -17.60 -24.84 5.14
C LEU A 217 -17.12 -25.36 6.50
N LEU A 218 -16.36 -24.57 7.27
CA LEU A 218 -15.58 -25.09 8.40
C LEU A 218 -15.80 -24.31 9.69
N GLU A 219 -15.79 -22.98 9.62
CA GLU A 219 -15.75 -22.12 10.79
C GLU A 219 -17.12 -22.02 11.47
N HIS A 220 -17.16 -22.41 12.74
CA HIS A 220 -18.36 -22.30 13.56
C HIS A 220 -17.96 -22.20 15.03
N THR A 221 -18.34 -21.11 15.71
CA THR A 221 -18.15 -20.98 17.17
C THR A 221 -19.30 -21.67 17.90
N VAL A 222 -18.99 -22.69 18.70
CA VAL A 222 -20.01 -23.44 19.45
C VAL A 222 -20.08 -22.93 20.88
N THR A 223 -21.22 -22.35 21.23
CA THR A 223 -21.49 -21.85 22.59
C THR A 223 -22.40 -22.83 23.34
N ASP A 224 -22.00 -23.22 24.55
CA ASP A 224 -22.81 -24.02 25.43
C ASP A 224 -23.99 -23.19 25.99
N PRO A 225 -25.25 -23.59 25.77
CA PRO A 225 -26.40 -22.80 26.23
C PRO A 225 -26.58 -22.81 27.76
N ARG A 226 -25.90 -23.71 28.49
CA ARG A 226 -26.05 -23.85 29.95
C ARG A 226 -25.29 -22.77 30.71
N ASP A 227 -24.11 -22.40 30.24
CA ASP A 227 -23.20 -21.49 30.93
C ASP A 227 -22.54 -20.43 30.00
N GLY A 228 -22.81 -20.48 28.70
CA GLY A 228 -22.27 -19.54 27.72
C GLY A 228 -20.81 -19.81 27.32
N ARG A 229 -20.22 -20.95 27.71
CA ARG A 229 -18.83 -21.27 27.37
C ARG A 229 -18.67 -21.59 25.89
N ILE A 230 -17.62 -21.06 25.25
CA ILE A 230 -17.21 -21.52 23.91
C ILE A 230 -16.50 -22.86 24.06
N VAL A 231 -17.12 -23.94 23.60
CA VAL A 231 -16.62 -25.31 23.84
C VAL A 231 -15.53 -25.74 22.87
N ASN A 232 -15.50 -25.14 21.68
CA ASN A 232 -14.50 -25.43 20.64
C ASN A 232 -13.44 -24.34 20.51
N ALA A 233 -13.07 -23.65 21.60
CA ALA A 233 -12.06 -22.58 21.61
C ALA A 233 -10.62 -23.11 21.45
N ASN A 234 -10.37 -23.92 20.42
CA ASN A 234 -9.07 -24.50 20.07
C ASN A 234 -9.04 -24.82 18.57
N LEU A 235 -7.84 -24.97 17.98
CA LEU A 235 -7.69 -25.20 16.53
C LEU A 235 -7.98 -26.62 16.05
N ALA A 236 -8.26 -27.56 16.97
CA ALA A 236 -8.69 -28.91 16.60
C ALA A 236 -10.20 -28.96 16.33
N ASP A 237 -10.99 -28.23 17.13
CA ASP A 237 -12.45 -28.25 17.06
C ASP A 237 -13.05 -26.99 16.37
N TYR A 238 -12.33 -25.87 16.35
CA TYR A 238 -12.63 -24.74 15.46
C TYR A 238 -11.83 -24.92 14.18
N LEU A 239 -12.49 -25.47 13.18
CA LEU A 239 -11.84 -25.86 11.93
C LEU A 239 -11.54 -24.62 11.09
N VAL A 240 -10.25 -24.43 10.78
CA VAL A 240 -9.77 -23.48 9.78
C VAL A 240 -9.32 -24.24 8.54
N PRO A 241 -9.40 -23.65 7.33
CA PRO A 241 -8.90 -24.29 6.11
C PRO A 241 -7.44 -24.72 6.24
N THR A 242 -7.16 -25.97 5.87
CA THR A 242 -5.80 -26.47 5.71
C THR A 242 -5.36 -26.37 4.25
N ASN A 243 -4.07 -26.60 3.97
CA ASN A 243 -3.57 -26.62 2.59
C ASN A 243 -4.34 -27.63 1.71
N ALA A 244 -4.78 -28.76 2.26
CA ALA A 244 -5.55 -29.76 1.52
C ALA A 244 -6.96 -29.29 1.11
N ASP A 245 -7.51 -28.25 1.75
CA ASP A 245 -8.84 -27.72 1.48
C ASP A 245 -8.85 -26.64 0.37
N VAL A 246 -7.66 -26.17 -0.05
CA VAL A 246 -7.48 -25.06 -1.02
C VAL A 246 -6.55 -25.45 -2.18
N PRO A 247 -6.95 -26.42 -3.04
CA PRO A 247 -6.06 -26.96 -4.06
C PRO A 247 -5.81 -26.03 -5.27
N ASP A 248 -6.85 -25.36 -5.79
CA ASP A 248 -6.75 -24.45 -6.95
C ASP A 248 -7.51 -23.15 -6.65
N VAL A 249 -6.78 -22.12 -6.21
CA VAL A 249 -7.32 -20.79 -5.92
C VAL A 249 -6.50 -19.76 -6.68
N ALA A 250 -7.18 -18.97 -7.51
CA ALA A 250 -6.57 -17.91 -8.28
C ALA A 250 -7.33 -16.59 -8.09
N ALA A 251 -6.59 -15.48 -8.19
CA ALA A 251 -7.15 -14.13 -8.16
C ALA A 251 -6.54 -13.30 -9.29
N VAL A 252 -7.39 -12.49 -9.95
CA VAL A 252 -6.99 -11.53 -10.98
C VAL A 252 -7.59 -10.16 -10.73
#